data_AF-A0A2S8F6Q0-F1
#
_entry.id   AF-A0A2S8F6Q0-F1
#
_cell.length_a   1.000
_cell.length_b   1.000
_cell.length_c   1.000
_cell.angle_alpha   90.00
_cell.angle_beta   90.00
_cell.angle_gamma   90.00
#
_symmetry.space_group_name_H-M   'P 1'
#
loop_
_entity.id
_entity.type
_entity.pdbx_description
1 polymer ?
#
loop_
_entity_poly.entity_id
_entity_poly.type
_entity_poly.pdbx_seq_one_letter_code
_entity_poly.pdbx_strand_id
1 'polypeptide(L)'
;MNNSDPEHIDPNNIQSGPIRNDSLPPELLERIRAVYDVIGKYISNSLEQFEIGFMRDTSPEDEVIIWSSIAAAWLDYHEKYLGDELLSDEEEKKLIGTLVAISTGVENVTVLPVPPDVGKKLLDCYDGLSME
;
A
#
# COMPACT_ATOMS: atom_id res chain seq x y z
N MET A 1 -35.17 -7.68 -14.17
CA MET A 1 -33.80 -7.97 -13.72
C MET A 1 -33.92 -8.58 -12.34
N ASN A 2 -33.62 -9.87 -12.18
CA ASN A 2 -33.56 -10.49 -10.85
C ASN A 2 -32.25 -10.02 -10.20
N ASN A 3 -32.35 -9.16 -9.19
CA ASN A 3 -31.25 -8.95 -8.25
C ASN A 3 -31.30 -10.14 -7.29
N SER A 4 -30.44 -11.14 -7.51
CA SER A 4 -30.18 -12.16 -6.52
C SER A 4 -29.56 -11.50 -5.29
N ASP A 5 -30.05 -11.83 -4.10
CA ASP A 5 -29.44 -11.38 -2.85
C ASP A 5 -27.97 -11.84 -2.78
N PRO A 6 -27.04 -11.01 -2.25
CA PRO A 6 -25.63 -11.35 -2.18
C PRO A 6 -25.40 -12.57 -1.27
N GLU A 7 -24.63 -13.55 -1.76
CA GLU A 7 -24.23 -14.70 -0.96
C GLU A 7 -23.10 -14.32 0.02
N HIS A 8 -23.24 -14.76 1.28
CA HIS A 8 -22.20 -14.58 2.28
C HIS A 8 -21.13 -15.67 2.11
N ILE A 9 -19.94 -15.28 1.63
CA ILE A 9 -18.80 -16.18 1.43
C ILE A 9 -17.83 -16.03 2.61
N ASP A 10 -17.31 -17.16 3.11
CA ASP A 10 -16.19 -17.15 4.07
C ASP A 10 -14.96 -16.51 3.40
N PRO A 11 -14.33 -15.47 3.97
CA PRO A 11 -13.13 -14.85 3.41
C PRO A 11 -12.01 -15.84 3.05
N ASN A 12 -11.89 -16.96 3.77
CA ASN A 12 -10.90 -17.99 3.49
C ASN A 12 -11.17 -18.76 2.18
N ASN A 13 -12.40 -18.68 1.66
CA ASN A 13 -12.81 -19.31 0.40
C ASN A 13 -12.75 -18.32 -0.78
N ILE A 14 -12.34 -17.07 -0.56
CA ILE A 14 -12.18 -16.08 -1.63
C ILE A 14 -10.92 -16.43 -2.42
N GLN A 15 -11.09 -16.64 -3.73
CA GLN A 15 -9.96 -16.82 -4.65
C GLN A 15 -9.46 -15.47 -5.16
N SER A 16 -8.14 -15.38 -5.37
CA SER A 16 -7.55 -14.22 -6.03
C SER A 16 -8.11 -14.05 -7.45
N GLY A 17 -8.25 -12.80 -7.88
CA GLY A 17 -8.62 -12.48 -9.25
C GLY A 17 -7.63 -13.05 -10.28
N PRO A 18 -8.04 -13.19 -11.55
CA PRO A 18 -7.17 -13.67 -12.61
C PRO A 18 -6.03 -12.68 -12.87
N ILE A 19 -4.91 -13.19 -13.38
CA ILE A 19 -3.88 -12.35 -13.99
C ILE A 19 -4.50 -11.64 -15.20
N ARG A 20 -4.33 -10.32 -15.28
CA ARG A 20 -4.81 -9.47 -16.37
C ARG A 20 -3.70 -9.06 -17.32
N ASN A 21 -2.49 -8.92 -16.77
CA ASN A 21 -1.29 -8.51 -17.49
C ASN A 21 -0.28 -9.65 -17.44
N ASP A 22 -0.10 -10.36 -18.55
CA ASP A 22 0.80 -11.53 -18.63
C ASP A 22 2.28 -11.17 -18.41
N SER A 23 2.63 -9.90 -18.60
CA SER A 23 3.97 -9.36 -18.36
C SER A 23 3.88 -7.88 -18.01
N LEU A 24 4.84 -7.39 -17.22
CA LEU A 24 5.01 -5.97 -16.93
C LEU A 24 6.24 -5.43 -17.68
N PRO A 25 6.23 -4.16 -18.14
CA PRO A 25 7.41 -3.54 -18.73
C PRO A 25 8.62 -3.55 -17.79
N PRO A 26 9.86 -3.70 -18.29
CA PRO A 26 11.06 -3.73 -17.45
C PRO A 26 11.20 -2.52 -16.52
N GLU A 27 10.92 -1.31 -17.01
CA GLU A 27 10.97 -0.09 -16.20
C GLU A 27 9.96 -0.11 -15.04
N LEU A 28 8.80 -0.75 -15.24
CA LEU A 28 7.79 -0.90 -14.20
C LEU A 28 8.25 -1.92 -13.14
N LEU A 29 8.87 -3.01 -13.55
CA LEU A 29 9.48 -3.99 -12.63
C LEU A 29 10.58 -3.37 -11.78
N GLU A 30 11.41 -2.48 -12.35
CA GLU A 30 12.43 -1.75 -11.58
C GLU A 30 11.81 -0.88 -10.48
N ARG A 31 10.70 -0.19 -10.77
CA ARG A 31 9.96 0.60 -9.79
C ARG A 31 9.31 -0.27 -8.71
N ILE A 32 8.67 -1.37 -9.11
CA ILE A 32 8.06 -2.34 -8.18
C ILE A 32 9.12 -2.89 -7.22
N ARG A 33 10.31 -3.22 -7.74
CA ARG A 33 11.44 -3.65 -6.92
C ARG A 33 11.90 -2.57 -5.95
N ALA A 34 12.00 -1.32 -6.40
CA ALA A 34 12.39 -0.22 -5.53
C ALA A 34 11.39 -0.03 -4.36
N VAL A 35 10.08 -0.12 -4.64
CA VAL A 35 9.04 -0.13 -3.59
C VAL A 35 9.21 -1.32 -2.66
N TYR A 36 9.42 -2.52 -3.20
CA TYR A 36 9.59 -3.73 -2.42
C TYR A 36 10.82 -3.68 -1.51
N ASP A 37 11.92 -3.09 -1.96
CA ASP A 37 13.14 -2.95 -1.17
C ASP A 37 12.92 -2.04 0.06
N VAL A 38 11.96 -1.10 0.00
CA VAL A 38 11.61 -0.21 1.12
C VAL A 38 10.60 -0.86 2.07
N ILE A 39 9.44 -1.27 1.54
CA ILE A 39 8.28 -1.69 2.36
C ILE A 39 7.87 -3.16 2.15
N GLY A 40 8.50 -3.86 1.22
CA GLY A 40 8.12 -5.20 0.75
C GLY A 40 8.00 -6.24 1.87
N LYS A 41 8.93 -6.21 2.83
CA LYS A 41 8.97 -7.17 3.96
C LYS A 41 7.73 -7.10 4.86
N TYR A 42 6.95 -6.02 4.80
CA TYR A 42 5.74 -5.85 5.62
C TYR A 42 4.44 -6.18 4.85
N ILE A 43 4.50 -6.25 3.53
CA ILE A 43 3.31 -6.35 2.66
C ILE A 43 3.21 -7.67 1.89
N SER A 44 4.34 -8.32 1.60
CA SER A 44 4.40 -9.55 0.83
C SER A 44 5.50 -10.47 1.33
N ASN A 45 5.36 -11.76 1.04
CA ASN A 45 6.36 -12.78 1.38
C ASN A 45 7.57 -12.77 0.43
N SER A 46 7.38 -12.28 -0.80
CA SER A 46 8.45 -12.22 -1.81
C SER A 46 8.18 -11.13 -2.86
N LEU A 47 9.24 -10.73 -3.58
CA LEU A 47 9.14 -9.79 -4.69
C LEU A 47 8.24 -10.36 -5.80
N GLU A 48 8.36 -11.66 -6.10
CA GLU A 48 7.54 -12.30 -7.13
C GLU A 48 6.06 -12.25 -6.76
N GLN A 49 5.70 -12.51 -5.50
CA GLN A 49 4.29 -12.39 -5.07
C GLN A 49 3.79 -10.94 -5.15
N PHE A 50 4.66 -9.97 -4.90
CA PHE A 50 4.34 -8.55 -5.02
C PHE A 50 4.11 -8.16 -6.49
N GLU A 51 4.98 -8.57 -7.40
CA GLU A 51 4.83 -8.38 -8.86
C GLU A 51 3.54 -9.01 -9.40
N ILE A 52 3.21 -10.23 -8.97
CA ILE A 52 1.95 -10.90 -9.37
C ILE A 52 0.72 -10.12 -8.84
N GLY A 53 0.85 -9.36 -7.75
CA GLY A 53 -0.16 -8.39 -7.32
C GLY A 53 -0.49 -7.40 -8.45
N PHE A 54 0.51 -6.66 -8.92
CA PHE A 54 0.39 -5.70 -10.02
C PHE A 54 -0.12 -6.34 -11.33
N MET A 55 0.28 -7.58 -11.62
CA MET A 55 -0.21 -8.29 -12.80
C MET A 55 -1.74 -8.52 -12.80
N ARG A 56 -2.40 -8.48 -11.64
CA ARG A 56 -3.86 -8.60 -11.51
C ARG A 56 -4.59 -7.27 -11.62
N ASP A 57 -3.88 -6.16 -11.53
CA ASP A 57 -4.49 -4.83 -11.54
C ASP A 57 -4.95 -4.44 -12.93
N THR A 58 -5.98 -3.59 -12.97
CA THR A 58 -6.51 -3.10 -14.25
C THR A 58 -5.55 -2.12 -14.90
N SER A 59 -4.82 -1.34 -14.10
CA SER A 59 -3.80 -0.38 -14.54
C SER A 59 -2.57 -0.50 -13.63
N PRO A 60 -1.62 -1.40 -13.94
CA PRO A 60 -0.43 -1.60 -13.12
C PRO A 60 0.43 -0.35 -12.95
N GLU A 61 0.44 0.54 -13.94
CA GLU A 61 1.20 1.79 -13.90
C GLU A 61 0.66 2.75 -12.83
N ASP A 62 -0.66 2.90 -12.75
CA ASP A 62 -1.32 3.74 -11.74
C ASP A 62 -1.08 3.18 -10.32
N GLU A 63 -1.16 1.86 -10.17
CA GLU A 63 -0.91 1.19 -8.89
C GLU A 63 0.55 1.37 -8.45
N VAL A 64 1.51 1.27 -9.35
CA VAL A 64 2.92 1.54 -9.01
C VAL A 64 3.13 2.98 -8.55
N ILE A 65 2.40 3.96 -9.11
CA ILE A 65 2.45 5.34 -8.64
C ILE A 65 1.96 5.42 -7.19
N ILE A 66 0.80 4.82 -6.90
CA ILE A 66 0.22 4.81 -5.54
C ILE A 66 1.18 4.16 -4.53
N TRP A 67 1.71 2.99 -4.86
CA TRP A 67 2.64 2.26 -4.00
C TRP A 67 3.99 2.99 -3.83
N SER A 68 4.44 3.72 -4.85
CA SER A 68 5.62 4.60 -4.75
C SER A 68 5.37 5.76 -3.80
N SER A 69 4.19 6.39 -3.85
CA SER A 69 3.80 7.44 -2.90
C SER A 69 3.69 6.91 -1.46
N ILE A 70 3.17 5.70 -1.28
CA ILE A 70 3.14 5.04 0.04
C ILE A 70 4.56 4.83 0.58
N ALA A 71 5.47 4.28 -0.23
CA ALA A 71 6.86 4.06 0.18
C ALA A 71 7.59 5.37 0.49
N ALA A 72 7.38 6.42 -0.31
CA ALA A 72 7.95 7.74 -0.08
C ALA A 72 7.42 8.39 1.21
N ALA A 73 6.10 8.32 1.46
CA ALA A 73 5.51 8.85 2.68
C ALA A 73 5.99 8.10 3.94
N TRP A 74 6.20 6.79 3.83
CA TRP A 74 6.76 5.99 4.90
C TRP A 74 8.21 6.42 5.21
N LEU A 75 9.05 6.64 4.18
CA LEU A 75 10.42 7.15 4.34
C LEU A 75 10.43 8.54 4.98
N ASP A 76 9.61 9.46 4.48
CA ASP A 76 9.50 10.83 4.96
C ASP A 76 9.07 10.88 6.44
N TYR A 77 8.14 10.00 6.84
CA TYR A 77 7.74 9.87 8.23
C TYR A 77 8.89 9.39 9.14
N HIS A 78 9.66 8.41 8.68
CA HIS A 78 10.81 7.89 9.43
C HIS A 78 11.90 8.95 9.60
N GLU A 79 12.23 9.66 8.52
CA GLU A 79 13.21 10.74 8.54
C GLU A 79 12.77 11.87 9.50
N LYS A 80 11.54 12.35 9.36
CA LYS A 80 11.04 13.52 10.11
C LYS A 80 10.75 13.25 11.57
N TYR A 81 10.26 12.05 11.92
CA TYR A 81 9.68 11.79 13.23
C TYR A 81 10.33 10.66 14.01
N LEU A 82 11.08 9.78 13.36
CA LEU A 82 11.75 8.63 14.00
C LEU A 82 13.28 8.69 13.90
N GLY A 83 13.85 9.65 13.18
CA GLY A 83 15.30 9.74 12.99
C GLY A 83 15.88 8.51 12.30
N ASP A 84 15.16 7.98 11.32
CA ASP A 84 15.49 6.75 10.57
C ASP A 84 15.49 5.44 11.40
N GLU A 85 15.02 5.48 12.65
CA GLU A 85 14.83 4.27 13.44
C GLU A 85 13.56 3.51 13.03
N LEU A 86 13.69 2.20 12.85
CA LEU A 86 12.55 1.31 12.61
C LEU A 86 11.85 0.95 13.91
N LEU A 87 10.52 0.90 13.86
CA LEU A 87 9.69 0.32 14.91
C LEU A 87 9.65 -1.20 14.80
N SER A 88 8.89 -1.84 15.70
CA SER A 88 8.61 -3.28 15.59
C SER A 88 7.79 -3.58 14.33
N ASP A 89 7.95 -4.78 13.75
CA ASP A 89 7.25 -5.16 12.52
C ASP A 89 5.72 -4.97 12.57
N GLU A 90 5.11 -5.14 13.75
CA GLU A 90 3.67 -4.92 13.93
C GLU A 90 3.28 -3.44 13.91
N GLU A 91 4.13 -2.55 14.41
CA GLU A 91 3.90 -1.10 14.31
C GLU A 91 4.15 -0.61 12.88
N GLU A 92 5.17 -1.13 12.20
CA GLU A 92 5.45 -0.79 10.81
C GLU A 92 4.31 -1.18 9.87
N LYS A 93 3.74 -2.37 10.06
CA LYS A 93 2.52 -2.80 9.34
C LYS A 93 1.35 -1.86 9.60
N LYS A 94 1.20 -1.30 10.81
CA LYS A 94 0.16 -0.31 11.09
C LYS A 94 0.42 1.01 10.39
N LEU A 95 1.68 1.48 10.33
CA LEU A 95 2.05 2.69 9.57
C LEU A 95 1.71 2.51 8.09
N ILE A 96 2.11 1.38 7.49
CA ILE A 96 1.85 1.08 6.07
C ILE A 96 0.35 0.91 5.81
N GLY A 97 -0.36 0.15 6.66
CA GLY A 97 -1.81 0.01 6.55
C GLY A 97 -2.56 1.34 6.67
N THR A 98 -2.03 2.26 7.48
CA THR A 98 -2.54 3.63 7.59
C THR A 98 -2.31 4.43 6.31
N LEU A 99 -1.11 4.35 5.70
CA LEU A 99 -0.81 4.99 4.42
C LEU A 99 -1.62 4.42 3.25
N VAL A 100 -1.90 3.11 3.26
CA VAL A 100 -2.84 2.48 2.32
C VAL A 100 -4.26 3.03 2.50
N ALA A 101 -4.73 3.20 3.74
CA ALA A 101 -6.03 3.82 3.96
C ALA A 101 -6.06 5.27 3.44
N ILE A 102 -5.01 6.05 3.72
CA ILE A 102 -4.87 7.43 3.25
C ILE A 102 -4.88 7.49 1.73
N SER A 103 -4.15 6.61 1.02
CA SER A 103 -4.13 6.60 -0.44
C SER A 103 -5.49 6.31 -1.08
N THR A 104 -6.41 5.68 -0.34
CA THR A 104 -7.81 5.49 -0.76
C THR A 104 -8.74 6.66 -0.43
N GLY A 105 -8.22 7.75 0.15
CA GLY A 105 -8.95 8.97 0.50
C GLY A 105 -9.42 9.03 1.95
N VAL A 106 -8.88 8.21 2.85
CA VAL A 106 -9.23 8.28 4.29
C VAL A 106 -8.44 9.40 4.97
N GLU A 107 -9.12 10.53 5.20
CA GLU A 107 -8.54 11.68 5.90
C GLU A 107 -8.85 11.69 7.41
N ASN A 108 -9.86 10.92 7.85
CA ASN A 108 -10.26 10.91 9.26
C ASN A 108 -9.29 10.04 10.10
N VAL A 109 -8.30 10.69 10.70
CA VAL A 109 -7.27 10.01 11.51
C VAL A 109 -7.79 9.24 12.73
N THR A 110 -9.02 9.50 13.18
CA THR A 110 -9.59 8.81 14.35
C THR A 110 -10.03 7.37 14.09
N VAL A 111 -10.14 6.97 12.82
CA VAL A 111 -10.53 5.60 12.42
C VAL A 111 -9.33 4.73 12.02
N LEU A 112 -8.12 5.30 12.04
CA LEU A 112 -6.89 4.63 11.63
C LEU A 112 -6.34 3.75 12.77
N PRO A 113 -5.59 2.68 12.47
CA PRO A 113 -5.07 1.73 13.46
C PRO A 113 -3.86 2.26 14.26
N VAL A 114 -3.62 3.57 14.23
CA VAL A 114 -2.51 4.28 14.87
C VAL A 114 -3.05 5.42 15.74
N PRO A 115 -2.29 5.92 16.72
CA PRO A 115 -2.66 7.12 17.46
C PRO A 115 -2.97 8.31 16.52
N PRO A 116 -3.97 9.17 16.82
CA PRO A 116 -4.37 10.26 15.93
C PRO A 116 -3.25 11.23 15.55
N ASP A 117 -2.28 11.46 16.44
CA ASP A 117 -1.13 12.31 16.16
C ASP A 117 -0.17 11.67 15.15
N VAL A 118 0.00 10.33 15.19
CA VAL A 118 0.75 9.56 14.20
C VAL A 118 0.00 9.56 12.87
N GLY A 119 -1.30 9.30 12.89
CA GLY A 119 -2.15 9.33 11.68
C GLY A 119 -2.09 10.67 10.97
N LYS A 120 -2.11 11.79 11.73
CA LYS A 120 -1.97 13.12 11.15
C LYS A 120 -0.62 13.35 10.49
N LYS A 121 0.48 12.95 11.15
CA LYS A 121 1.83 13.07 10.58
C LYS A 121 1.97 12.26 9.29
N LEU A 122 1.44 11.03 9.26
CA LEU A 122 1.45 10.19 8.05
C LEU A 122 0.64 10.81 6.91
N LEU A 123 -0.52 11.40 7.21
CA LEU A 123 -1.32 12.15 6.23
C LEU A 123 -0.54 13.35 5.70
N ASP A 124 0.07 14.15 6.57
CA ASP A 124 0.90 15.30 6.17
C ASP A 124 2.09 14.85 5.28
N CYS A 125 2.74 13.72 5.58
CA CYS A 125 3.80 13.13 4.75
C CYS A 125 3.28 12.70 3.36
N TYR A 126 2.09 12.09 3.30
CA TYR A 126 1.50 11.63 2.04
C TYR A 126 1.03 12.79 1.15
N ASP A 127 0.32 13.76 1.73
CA ASP A 127 -0.19 14.93 1.02
C ASP A 127 0.94 15.83 0.51
N GLY A 128 2.06 15.89 1.25
CA GLY A 128 3.26 16.63 0.85
C GLY A 128 3.85 16.17 -0.49
N LEU A 129 3.60 14.92 -0.89
CA LEU A 129 4.03 14.36 -2.18
C LEU A 129 3.13 14.77 -3.36
N SER A 130 1.89 15.16 -3.07
CA SER A 130 0.89 15.53 -4.10
C SER A 130 1.02 16.98 -4.57
N MET A 131 2.01 17.72 -4.05
CA MET A 131 2.24 19.14 -4.35
C MET A 131 3.49 19.41 -5.22
N GLU A 132 4.13 18.38 -5.77
CA GLU A 132 5.27 18.50 -6.70
C GLU A 132 4.91 18.22 -8.16
#